data_AF-I2Q131-F1
#
_entry.id   AF-I2Q131-F1
#
_cell.length_a   1.000
_cell.length_b   1.000
_cell.length_c   1.000
_cell.angle_alpha   90.00
_cell.angle_beta   90.00
_cell.angle_gamma   90.00
#
_symmetry.space_group_name_H-M   'P 1'
#
loop_
_entity.id
_entity.type
_entity.pdbx_description
1 polymer ?
#
loop_
_entity_poly.entity_id
_entity_poly.type
_entity_poly.pdbx_seq_one_letter_code
_entity_poly.pdbx_strand_id
1 'polypeptide(L)' 'MTLDADTATVLDVVAACPATQDVFRRYDAAAGCCLLCGGLFETITGLAARFGLDREALVNDLRTVVKKEEV' A
#
# COMPACT_ATOMS: atom_id res chain seq x y z
N MET A 1 9.65 9.19 7.87
CA MET A 1 8.39 8.61 8.44
C MET A 1 8.54 7.10 8.67
N THR A 2 8.05 6.51 9.78
CA THR A 2 8.01 5.04 9.94
C THR A 2 6.65 4.54 9.47
N LEU A 3 6.62 3.76 8.38
CA LEU A 3 5.40 3.12 7.89
C LEU A 3 5.18 1.80 8.65
N ASP A 4 4.14 1.78 9.49
CA ASP A 4 3.69 0.62 10.26
C ASP A 4 2.53 -0.07 9.53
N ALA A 5 2.83 -1.16 8.83
CA ALA A 5 1.88 -1.86 7.96
C ALA A 5 0.66 -2.47 8.69
N ASP A 6 0.77 -2.66 10.01
CA ASP A 6 -0.27 -3.27 10.84
C ASP A 6 -1.33 -2.25 11.29
N THR A 7 -0.95 -0.99 11.45
CA THR A 7 -1.84 0.09 11.93
C THR A 7 -2.15 1.13 10.85
N ALA A 8 -1.24 1.37 9.91
CA ALA A 8 -1.46 2.28 8.80
C ALA A 8 -2.45 1.68 7.80
N THR A 9 -3.46 2.47 7.45
CA THR A 9 -4.43 2.12 6.40
C THR A 9 -3.92 2.55 5.04
N VAL A 10 -4.45 1.95 3.96
CA VAL A 10 -4.15 2.38 2.59
C VAL A 10 -4.39 3.89 2.43
N LEU A 11 -5.49 4.40 2.98
CA LEU A 11 -5.80 5.83 2.98
C LEU A 11 -4.73 6.67 3.68
N ASP A 12 -4.26 6.27 4.86
CA ASP A 12 -3.25 7.01 5.63
C ASP A 12 -1.93 7.13 4.84
N VAL A 13 -1.51 6.02 4.23
CA VAL A 13 -0.29 5.95 3.41
C VAL A 13 -0.40 6.82 2.16
N VAL A 14 -1.54 6.74 1.46
CA VAL A 14 -1.80 7.52 0.24
C VAL A 14 -1.97 9.01 0.55
N ALA A 15 -2.58 9.36 1.68
CA ALA A 15 -2.74 10.73 2.13
C ALA A 15 -1.39 11.36 2.52
N ALA A 16 -0.50 10.56 3.14
CA ALA A 16 0.85 10.99 3.48
C ALA A 16 1.75 11.13 2.23
N CYS A 17 1.69 10.17 1.31
CA CYS A 17 2.49 10.13 0.09
C CYS A 17 1.62 9.67 -1.10
N PRO A 18 1.07 10.58 -1.90
CA PRO A 18 0.19 10.23 -3.01
C PRO A 18 0.90 9.40 -4.10
N ALA A 19 2.23 9.45 -4.21
CA ALA A 19 2.96 8.59 -5.14
C ALA A 19 2.82 7.09 -4.83
N THR A 20 2.48 6.73 -3.58
CA THR A 20 2.21 5.32 -3.24
C THR A 20 0.98 4.77 -3.95
N GLN A 21 0.05 5.60 -4.46
CA GLN A 21 -1.06 5.14 -5.29
C GLN A 21 -0.59 4.36 -6.53
N ASP A 22 0.55 4.74 -7.11
CA ASP A 22 1.09 4.07 -8.29
C ASP A 22 1.55 2.64 -7.96
N VAL A 23 2.06 2.43 -6.74
CA VAL A 23 2.38 1.11 -6.20
C VAL A 23 1.11 0.27 -6.13
N PHE A 24 0.06 0.75 -5.46
CA PHE A 24 -1.21 0.03 -5.35
C PHE A 24 -1.81 -0.29 -6.74
N ARG A 25 -1.71 0.63 -7.70
CA ARG A 25 -2.15 0.39 -9.08
C ARG A 25 -1.42 -0.73 -9.80
N ARG A 26 -0.12 -0.92 -9.52
CA ARG A 26 0.61 -2.07 -10.07
C ARG A 26 0.13 -3.38 -9.47
N TYR A 27 -0.21 -3.36 -8.18
CA TYR A 27 -0.78 -4.52 -7.50
C TYR A 27 -2.25 -4.75 -7.85
N ASP A 28 -3.01 -3.77 -8.35
CA ASP A 28 -4.38 -3.96 -8.85
C ASP A 28 -4.42 -5.04 -9.94
N ALA A 29 -3.41 -5.05 -10.84
CA ALA A 29 -3.29 -6.06 -11.88
C ALA A 29 -3.01 -7.46 -11.31
N ALA A 30 -2.22 -7.54 -10.22
CA ALA A 30 -1.92 -8.80 -9.54
C ALA A 30 -3.13 -9.30 -8.71
N ALA A 31 -3.87 -8.39 -8.08
CA ALA A 31 -5.08 -8.69 -7.31
C ALA A 31 -6.30 -8.97 -8.19
N GLY A 32 -6.24 -8.63 -9.49
CA GLY A 32 -7.36 -8.75 -10.42
C GLY A 32 -8.52 -7.80 -10.14
N CYS A 33 -8.34 -6.82 -9.24
CA CYS A 33 -9.35 -5.86 -8.84
C CYS A 33 -8.71 -4.59 -8.26
N CYS A 34 -9.51 -3.53 -8.12
CA CYS A 34 -9.07 -2.28 -7.53
C CYS A 34 -8.90 -2.41 -6.01
N LEU A 35 -7.66 -2.56 -5.53
CA LEU A 35 -7.25 -2.59 -4.13
C LEU A 35 -7.66 -1.32 -3.40
N LEU A 36 -7.51 -0.17 -4.04
CA LEU A 36 -7.95 1.12 -3.50
C LEU A 36 -9.47 1.14 -3.27
N CYS A 37 -10.25 0.47 -4.10
CA CYS A 37 -11.70 0.44 -3.99
C CYS A 37 -12.17 -0.59 -2.95
N GLY A 38 -11.49 -1.74 -2.90
CA GLY A 38 -11.83 -2.87 -2.04
C GLY A 38 -11.18 -2.85 -0.65
N GLY A 39 -10.23 -1.95 -0.41
CA GLY A 39 -9.43 -1.92 0.83
C GLY A 39 -8.88 -0.56 1.21
N LEU A 40 -9.53 0.55 0.81
CA LEU A 40 -9.12 1.92 1.16
C LEU A 40 -8.90 2.13 2.67
N PHE A 41 -9.80 1.55 3.47
CA PHE A 41 -9.80 1.66 4.93
C PHE A 41 -9.14 0.46 5.62
N GLU A 42 -8.61 -0.48 4.83
CA GLU A 42 -7.95 -1.66 5.35
C GLU A 42 -6.49 -1.35 5.68
N THR A 43 -5.93 -2.06 6.65
CA THR A 43 -4.49 -1.98 6.96
C THR A 43 -3.68 -2.62 5.84
N ILE A 44 -2.42 -2.22 5.66
CA ILE A 44 -1.57 -2.81 4.61
C ILE A 44 -1.43 -4.33 4.80
N THR A 45 -1.29 -4.79 6.05
CA THR A 45 -1.27 -6.21 6.40
C THR A 45 -2.60 -6.90 6.07
N GLY A 46 -3.73 -6.30 6.44
CA GLY A 46 -5.06 -6.86 6.20
C GLY A 46 -5.39 -6.93 4.70
N LEU A 47 -5.04 -5.89 3.96
CA LEU A 47 -5.16 -5.83 2.49
C LEU A 47 -4.36 -6.96 1.85
N ALA A 48 -3.08 -7.11 2.22
CA ALA A 48 -2.23 -8.15 1.65
C ALA A 48 -2.80 -9.56 1.91
N ALA A 49 -3.25 -9.83 3.13
CA ALA A 49 -3.88 -11.11 3.45
C ALA A 49 -5.20 -11.34 2.68
N ARG A 50 -6.03 -10.30 2.56
CA ARG A 50 -7.35 -10.37 1.91
C ARG A 50 -7.26 -10.59 0.40
N PHE A 51 -6.28 -9.97 -0.26
CA PHE A 51 -6.08 -10.07 -1.70
C PHE A 51 -5.00 -11.08 -2.10
N GLY A 52 -4.43 -11.81 -1.14
CA GLY A 52 -3.39 -12.81 -1.39
C GLY A 52 -2.09 -12.21 -1.94
N LEU A 53 -1.76 -10.98 -1.55
CA LEU A 53 -0.54 -10.29 -1.96
C LEU A 53 0.61 -10.54 -0.99
N ASP A 54 1.83 -10.47 -1.49
CA ASP A 54 3.03 -10.49 -0.66
C ASP A 54 3.14 -9.22 0.18
N ARG A 55 2.80 -9.34 1.47
CA ARG A 55 2.88 -8.24 2.45
C ARG A 55 4.26 -7.60 2.48
N GLU A 56 5.32 -8.40 2.53
CA GLU A 56 6.69 -7.89 2.62
C GLU A 56 7.08 -7.10 1.37
N ALA A 57 6.72 -7.60 0.19
CA ALA A 57 6.98 -6.92 -1.07
C ALA A 57 6.22 -5.58 -1.14
N LEU A 58 4.92 -5.59 -0.82
CA LEU A 58 4.09 -4.40 -0.81
C LEU A 58 4.64 -3.32 0.13
N VAL A 59 4.97 -3.70 1.38
CA VAL A 59 5.53 -2.77 2.37
C VAL A 59 6.89 -2.22 1.94
N ASN A 60 7.73 -3.04 1.33
CA ASN A 60 9.04 -2.61 0.84
C ASN A 60 8.92 -1.62 -0.33
N ASP A 61 7.98 -1.85 -1.26
CA ASP A 61 7.73 -0.96 -2.39
C ASP A 61 7.19 0.39 -1.92
N LEU A 62 6.21 0.38 -1.00
CA LEU A 62 5.67 1.58 -0.34
C LEU A 62 6.78 2.37 0.37
N ARG A 63 7.60 1.71 1.20
CA ARG A 63 8.73 2.36 1.90
C ARG A 63 9.75 2.96 0.94
N THR A 64 9.97 2.32 -0.20
CA THR A 64 10.91 2.81 -1.22
C THR A 64 10.37 4.08 -1.86
N VAL A 65 9.08 4.15 -2.17
CA VAL A 65 8.44 5.36 -2.71
C VAL A 65 8.45 6.50 -1.69
N VAL A 66 8.04 6.24 -0.44
CA VAL A 66 8.07 7.26 0.64
C VAL A 66 9.48 7.82 0.82
N LYS A 67 10.51 6.97 0.86
CA LYS A 67 11.90 7.42 0.94
C LYS A 67 12.36 8.25 -0.26
N LYS A 68 11.79 8.01 -1.43
CA LYS A 68 12.16 8.70 -2.66
C LYS A 68 11.49 10.07 -2.78
N GLU A 69 10.34 10.26 -2.14
CA GLU A 69 9.59 11.51 -2.10
C GLU A 69 10.12 12.49 -1.02
N GLU A 70 10.85 11.99 -0.01
CA GLU A 70 11.58 12.79 0.98
C GLU A 70 12.95 13.34 0.47
N VAL A 71 13.24 13.26 -0.84
CA VAL A 71 14.54 13.68 -1.46
C VAL A 71 14.37 14.84 -2.44
#